data_AF-E3RT23-F1
#
_entry.id   AF-E3RT23-F1
#
_cell.length_a   1.000
_cell.length_b   1.000
_cell.length_c   1.000
_cell.angle_alpha   90.00
_cell.angle_beta   90.00
_cell.angle_gamma   90.00
#
_symmetry.space_group_name_H-M   'P 1'
#
loop_
_entity.id
_entity.type
_entity.pdbx_description
1 polymer ?
#
loop_
_entity_poly.entity_id
_entity_poly.type
_entity_poly.pdbx_seq_one_letter_code
_entity_poly.pdbx_strand_id
1 'polypeptide(L)'
;MFSTTLLLLALAATGLCQSDSPRTVYLTSAQDSKFVIVPKARNAGSALVVQQTTSSPTQTWLLSAPSNGTTIRLASTTLCIDAGPRSGWKDMALLYVRECAATGTTNEQQTWITMADGRIALAASSGTKLCVDLQYIKAVQNNPVGMYNCAGLGNIGAKDKGLNWPMVDFKTIQSE
;
A
#
# COMPACT_ATOMS: atom_id res chain seq x y z
N MET A 1 8.66 -13.03 -62.89
CA MET A 1 9.37 -13.42 -61.66
C MET A 1 8.89 -12.53 -60.53
N PHE A 2 8.59 -13.18 -59.41
CA PHE A 2 7.97 -12.78 -58.15
C PHE A 2 8.12 -11.33 -57.62
N SER A 3 6.94 -10.80 -57.24
CA SER A 3 6.57 -10.08 -56.00
C SER A 3 7.65 -9.46 -55.13
N THR A 4 7.44 -8.20 -54.72
CA THR A 4 7.39 -7.86 -53.28
C THR A 4 6.67 -6.53 -53.04
N THR A 5 5.40 -6.62 -52.65
CA THR A 5 4.66 -5.49 -52.06
C THR A 5 4.96 -5.49 -50.56
N LEU A 6 5.75 -4.53 -50.06
CA LEU A 6 5.94 -4.36 -48.62
C LEU A 6 4.71 -3.63 -48.05
N LEU A 7 3.85 -4.40 -47.39
CA LEU A 7 2.80 -3.87 -46.51
C LEU A 7 3.43 -3.62 -45.13
N LEU A 8 3.68 -2.36 -44.78
CA LEU A 8 4.04 -1.99 -43.40
C LEU A 8 2.77 -2.04 -42.53
N LEU A 9 2.65 -3.08 -41.71
CA LEU A 9 1.70 -3.09 -40.59
C LEU A 9 2.21 -2.14 -39.51
N ALA A 10 1.57 -0.97 -39.37
CA ALA A 10 1.74 -0.13 -38.20
C ALA A 10 1.07 -0.84 -37.01
N LEU A 11 1.89 -1.45 -36.15
CA LEU A 11 1.44 -2.00 -34.88
C LEU A 11 1.16 -0.82 -33.93
N ALA A 12 -0.09 -0.38 -33.85
CA ALA A 12 -0.53 0.54 -32.83
C ALA A 12 -0.43 -0.17 -31.47
N ALA A 13 0.68 0.02 -30.77
CA ALA A 13 0.77 -0.32 -29.36
C ALA A 13 -0.19 0.62 -28.62
N THR A 14 -1.42 0.16 -28.37
CA THR A 14 -2.26 0.75 -27.35
C THR A 14 -1.57 0.46 -26.02
N GLY A 15 -0.66 1.34 -25.61
CA GLY A 15 -0.18 1.38 -24.24
C GLY A 15 -1.40 1.58 -23.36
N LEU A 16 -1.81 0.50 -22.67
CA LEU A 16 -2.71 0.59 -21.53
C LEU A 16 -1.98 1.45 -20.50
N CYS A 17 -2.20 2.76 -20.56
CA CYS A 17 -1.82 3.67 -19.51
C CYS A 17 -2.50 3.12 -18.26
N GLN A 18 -1.73 2.53 -17.33
CA GLN A 18 -2.23 2.24 -16.00
C GLN A 18 -2.80 3.56 -15.49
N SER A 19 -4.12 3.63 -15.31
CA SER A 19 -4.72 4.88 -14.90
C SER A 19 -4.21 5.21 -13.50
N ASP A 20 -3.50 6.32 -13.35
CA ASP A 20 -3.14 6.93 -12.06
C ASP A 20 -4.38 7.42 -11.26
N SER A 21 -5.59 7.00 -11.67
CA SER A 21 -6.84 7.30 -11.02
C SER A 21 -6.82 6.77 -9.58
N PRO A 22 -7.17 7.63 -8.59
CA PRO A 22 -7.29 7.19 -7.22
C PRO A 22 -8.27 6.01 -7.08
N ARG A 23 -7.91 5.02 -6.27
CA ARG A 23 -8.74 3.84 -5.99
C ARG A 23 -8.86 3.58 -4.49
N THR A 24 -10.03 3.12 -4.07
CA THR A 24 -10.32 2.78 -2.68
C THR A 24 -10.19 1.28 -2.49
N VAL A 25 -9.36 0.84 -1.55
CA VAL A 25 -9.00 -0.57 -1.37
C VAL A 25 -9.03 -1.00 0.10
N TYR A 26 -9.16 -2.29 0.34
CA TYR A 26 -8.67 -2.94 1.55
C TYR A 26 -7.20 -3.28 1.39
N LEU A 27 -6.41 -3.04 2.44
CA LEU A 27 -5.04 -3.56 2.56
C LEU A 27 -5.12 -4.89 3.31
N THR A 28 -5.35 -5.97 2.57
CA THR A 28 -5.66 -7.30 3.11
C THR A 28 -4.39 -8.07 3.43
N SER A 29 -4.34 -8.81 4.53
CA SER A 29 -3.17 -9.62 4.88
C SER A 29 -3.02 -10.85 3.96
N ALA A 30 -1.83 -11.08 3.42
CA ALA A 30 -1.51 -12.34 2.74
C ALA A 30 -1.37 -13.54 3.69
N GLN A 31 -1.20 -13.30 5.00
CA GLN A 31 -1.16 -14.37 6.00
C GLN A 31 -2.54 -14.97 6.26
N ASP A 32 -3.55 -14.12 6.43
CA ASP A 32 -4.96 -14.50 6.51
C ASP A 32 -5.83 -13.39 5.92
N SER A 33 -6.47 -13.70 4.79
CA SER A 33 -7.30 -12.76 4.02
C SER A 33 -8.51 -12.21 4.77
N LYS A 34 -8.87 -12.76 5.93
CA LYS A 34 -9.91 -12.22 6.80
C LYS A 34 -9.48 -10.93 7.49
N PHE A 35 -8.19 -10.61 7.53
CA PHE A 35 -7.65 -9.47 8.24
C PHE A 35 -7.22 -8.34 7.30
N VAL A 36 -7.48 -7.10 7.70
CA VAL A 36 -7.14 -5.88 6.96
C VAL A 36 -6.45 -4.88 7.88
N ILE A 37 -5.55 -4.05 7.32
CA ILE A 37 -4.92 -2.95 8.05
C ILE A 37 -5.95 -1.86 8.35
N VAL A 38 -6.04 -1.44 9.61
CA VAL A 38 -6.83 -0.31 10.08
C VAL A 38 -6.07 0.43 11.18
N PRO A 39 -6.36 1.71 11.45
CA PRO A 39 -5.88 2.33 12.68
C PRO A 39 -6.67 1.80 13.87
N LYS A 40 -6.02 1.65 15.03
CA LYS A 40 -6.66 1.20 16.28
C LYS A 40 -7.81 2.11 16.71
N ALA A 41 -7.73 3.39 16.35
CA ALA A 41 -8.76 4.42 16.49
C ALA A 41 -8.67 5.39 15.30
N ARG A 42 -9.79 5.97 14.87
CA ARG A 42 -9.83 6.87 13.70
C ARG A 42 -9.45 8.32 14.03
N ASN A 43 -8.32 8.52 14.69
CA ASN A 43 -7.78 9.83 15.05
C ASN A 43 -6.25 9.88 14.83
N ALA A 44 -5.71 11.07 14.62
CA ALA A 44 -4.28 11.27 14.42
C ALA A 44 -3.47 10.75 15.63
N GLY A 45 -2.33 10.12 15.35
CA GLY A 45 -1.46 9.48 16.34
C GLY A 45 -1.84 8.03 16.67
N SER A 46 -2.94 7.49 16.13
CA SER A 46 -3.32 6.11 16.36
C SER A 46 -2.42 5.14 15.61
N ALA A 47 -1.99 4.06 16.28
CA ALA A 47 -1.17 3.02 15.68
C ALA A 47 -1.99 2.15 14.70
N LEU A 48 -1.33 1.62 13.68
CA LEU A 48 -1.92 0.64 12.77
C LEU A 48 -1.90 -0.76 13.39
N VAL A 49 -2.99 -1.48 13.14
CA VAL A 49 -3.20 -2.87 13.54
C VAL A 49 -3.92 -3.61 12.43
N VAL A 50 -3.99 -4.93 12.53
CA VAL A 50 -4.95 -5.71 11.75
C VAL A 50 -6.25 -5.95 12.52
N GLN A 51 -7.37 -5.90 11.81
CA GLN A 51 -8.67 -6.33 12.32
C GLN A 51 -9.37 -7.20 11.30
N GLN A 52 -10.29 -8.05 11.77
CA GLN A 52 -11.14 -8.80 10.86
C GLN A 52 -11.94 -7.85 9.97
N THR A 53 -12.00 -8.14 8.68
CA THR A 53 -12.79 -7.36 7.72
C THR A 53 -14.27 -7.51 8.02
N THR A 54 -14.96 -6.38 7.95
CA THR A 54 -16.42 -6.24 8.08
C THR A 54 -17.05 -5.80 6.76
N SER A 55 -16.24 -5.73 5.68
CA SER A 55 -16.64 -5.16 4.39
C SER A 55 -17.19 -3.73 4.50
N SER A 56 -16.80 -3.02 5.57
CA SER A 56 -17.19 -1.64 5.81
C SER A 56 -16.28 -0.67 5.04
N PRO A 57 -16.81 0.45 4.51
CA PRO A 57 -15.98 1.51 3.93
C PRO A 57 -15.02 2.13 4.96
N THR A 58 -15.31 2.02 6.26
CA THR A 58 -14.42 2.53 7.30
C THR A 58 -13.11 1.75 7.40
N GLN A 59 -13.00 0.55 6.86
CA GLN A 59 -11.74 -0.22 6.85
C GLN A 59 -10.97 -0.07 5.54
N THR A 60 -11.31 0.93 4.71
CA THR A 60 -10.71 1.13 3.39
C THR A 60 -9.73 2.31 3.36
N TRP A 61 -8.85 2.28 2.36
CA TRP A 61 -7.81 3.25 2.11
C TRP A 61 -7.92 3.76 0.68
N LEU A 62 -7.88 5.07 0.50
CA LEU A 62 -7.72 5.71 -0.80
C LEU A 62 -6.23 5.74 -1.16
N LEU A 63 -5.86 5.02 -2.20
CA LEU A 63 -4.56 5.10 -2.84
C LEU A 63 -4.61 6.22 -3.88
N SER A 64 -3.81 7.25 -3.67
CA SER A 64 -3.60 8.31 -4.65
C SER A 64 -2.14 8.23 -5.07
N ALA A 65 -1.88 7.99 -6.36
CA ALA A 65 -0.54 7.90 -6.91
C ALA A 65 -0.24 9.15 -7.74
N PRO A 66 0.09 10.30 -7.12
CA PRO A 66 0.81 11.32 -7.87
C PRO A 66 2.10 10.68 -8.41
N SER A 67 2.60 11.20 -9.53
CA SER A 67 3.69 10.66 -10.37
C SER A 67 5.03 10.34 -9.68
N ASN A 68 5.16 10.51 -8.36
CA ASN A 68 6.36 10.26 -7.55
C ASN A 68 6.12 9.44 -6.26
N GLY A 69 5.00 8.74 -6.15
CA GLY A 69 4.73 7.83 -5.02
C GLY A 69 3.27 7.83 -4.58
N THR A 70 2.88 6.81 -3.84
CA THR A 70 1.52 6.59 -3.38
C THR A 70 1.31 7.22 -2.00
N THR A 71 0.34 8.12 -1.89
CA THR A 71 -0.26 8.50 -0.61
C THR A 71 -1.35 7.49 -0.26
N ILE A 72 -1.29 6.94 0.95
CA ILE A 72 -2.26 5.97 1.47
C ILE A 72 -3.11 6.66 2.54
N ARG A 73 -4.26 7.21 2.11
CA ARG A 73 -5.16 7.98 2.97
C ARG A 73 -6.30 7.09 3.46
N LEU A 74 -6.62 7.15 4.75
CA LEU A 74 -7.78 6.47 5.31
C LEU A 74 -9.05 7.05 4.66
N ALA A 75 -9.92 6.18 4.14
CA ALA A 75 -11.05 6.63 3.35
C ALA A 75 -11.98 7.56 4.15
N SER A 76 -12.49 8.60 3.47
CA SER A 76 -13.35 9.64 4.02
C SER A 76 -12.76 10.44 5.19
N THR A 77 -11.43 10.47 5.34
CA THR A 77 -10.73 11.33 6.32
C THR A 77 -9.55 12.07 5.69
N THR A 78 -8.87 12.88 6.50
CA THR A 78 -7.60 13.56 6.17
C THR A 78 -6.39 12.84 6.75
N LEU A 79 -6.53 11.59 7.20
CA LEU A 79 -5.46 10.84 7.86
C LEU A 79 -4.73 9.92 6.89
N CYS A 80 -3.39 9.93 6.91
CA CYS A 80 -2.52 9.11 6.07
C CYS A 80 -1.66 8.16 6.89
N ILE A 81 -1.27 7.02 6.31
CA ILE A 81 -0.24 6.14 6.88
C ILE A 81 1.09 6.90 6.95
N ASP A 82 1.70 6.91 8.13
CA ASP A 82 2.88 7.69 8.46
C ASP A 82 3.92 6.81 9.19
N ALA A 83 5.15 6.84 8.70
CA ALA A 83 6.29 6.09 9.22
C ALA A 83 6.97 6.73 10.45
N GLY A 84 6.50 7.90 10.89
CA GLY A 84 7.13 8.70 11.92
C GLY A 84 8.44 9.36 11.44
N PRO A 85 9.18 10.02 12.35
CA PRO A 85 10.44 10.67 12.01
C PRO A 85 11.49 9.65 11.58
N ARG A 86 12.34 10.04 10.62
CA ARG A 86 13.38 9.17 10.04
C ARG A 86 14.35 8.55 11.04
N SER A 87 14.60 9.22 12.18
CA SER A 87 15.42 8.69 13.27
C SER A 87 14.83 7.43 13.93
N GLY A 88 13.54 7.16 13.73
CA GLY A 88 12.85 5.97 14.24
C GLY A 88 12.66 4.84 13.24
N TRP A 89 13.11 4.99 11.98
CA TRP A 89 12.90 3.99 10.94
C TRP A 89 13.83 2.78 11.12
N LYS A 90 13.23 1.62 11.41
CA LYS A 90 13.92 0.34 11.61
C LYS A 90 12.91 -0.81 11.57
N ASP A 91 13.43 -2.03 11.53
CA ASP A 91 12.62 -3.23 11.73
C ASP A 91 11.82 -3.14 13.04
N MET A 92 10.55 -3.56 12.98
CA MET A 92 9.56 -3.53 14.06
C MET A 92 9.12 -2.13 14.52
N ALA A 93 9.55 -1.05 13.86
CA ALA A 93 8.99 0.29 14.13
C ALA A 93 7.50 0.30 13.79
N LEU A 94 6.67 0.89 14.67
CA LEU A 94 5.23 0.98 14.46
C LEU A 94 4.87 2.00 13.39
N LEU A 95 3.78 1.75 12.69
CA LEU A 95 3.15 2.73 11.80
C LEU A 95 1.95 3.37 12.47
N TYR A 96 1.67 4.60 12.07
CA TYR A 96 0.58 5.39 12.63
C TYR A 96 -0.27 6.00 11.52
N VAL A 97 -1.43 6.51 11.89
CA VAL A 97 -2.13 7.52 11.10
C VAL A 97 -1.80 8.93 11.61
N ARG A 98 -1.52 9.87 10.71
CA ARG A 98 -1.37 11.31 11.01
C ARG A 98 -2.12 12.12 9.96
N GLU A 99 -2.31 13.41 10.20
CA GLU A 99 -2.80 14.31 9.14
C GLU A 99 -1.91 14.15 7.90
N CYS A 100 -2.57 13.98 6.75
CA CYS A 100 -1.90 13.92 5.47
C CYS A 100 -1.12 15.22 5.23
N ALA A 101 0.06 15.10 4.62
CA ALA A 101 0.82 16.24 4.17
C ALA A 101 -0.04 17.14 3.26
N ALA A 102 0.12 18.45 3.40
CA ALA A 102 -0.47 19.39 2.45
C ALA A 102 0.05 19.11 1.03
N THR A 103 -0.84 19.17 0.05
CA THR A 103 -0.49 18.96 -1.36
C THR A 103 0.70 19.85 -1.77
N GLY A 104 1.68 19.27 -2.47
CA GLY A 104 2.90 19.96 -2.87
C GLY A 104 4.00 20.02 -1.82
N THR A 105 3.77 19.53 -0.60
CA THR A 105 4.81 19.40 0.44
C THR A 105 5.55 18.07 0.30
N THR A 106 6.88 18.10 0.38
CA THR A 106 7.66 16.86 0.50
C THR A 106 7.44 16.25 1.89
N ASN A 107 6.91 15.02 1.94
CA ASN A 107 6.71 14.27 3.18
C ASN A 107 7.20 12.83 2.98
N GLU A 108 8.46 12.60 3.34
CA GLU A 108 9.13 11.33 3.12
C GLU A 108 8.52 10.18 3.94
N GLN A 109 7.96 10.48 5.12
CA GLN A 109 7.34 9.51 6.01
C GLN A 109 5.92 9.08 5.59
N GLN A 110 5.29 9.77 4.63
CA GLN A 110 3.95 9.44 4.11
C GLN A 110 3.95 9.09 2.61
N THR A 111 5.14 8.93 2.01
CA THR A 111 5.28 8.57 0.59
C THR A 111 5.64 7.10 0.46
N TRP A 112 4.76 6.32 -0.16
CA TRP A 112 4.88 4.87 -0.26
C TRP A 112 5.04 4.41 -1.71
N ILE A 113 5.57 3.21 -1.91
CA ILE A 113 5.65 2.54 -3.21
C ILE A 113 4.86 1.25 -3.08
N THR A 114 3.68 1.22 -3.69
CA THR A 114 2.82 0.04 -3.77
C THR A 114 3.29 -0.85 -4.92
N MET A 115 3.67 -2.08 -4.62
CA MET A 115 4.20 -3.04 -5.59
C MET A 115 3.12 -4.02 -6.04
N ALA A 116 3.27 -4.56 -7.25
CA ALA A 116 2.32 -5.52 -7.82
C ALA A 116 2.20 -6.82 -7.01
N ASP A 117 3.23 -7.16 -6.24
CA ASP A 117 3.25 -8.33 -5.34
C ASP A 117 2.54 -8.09 -3.98
N GLY A 118 2.09 -6.86 -3.72
CA GLY A 118 1.41 -6.48 -2.49
C GLY A 118 2.31 -5.83 -1.44
N ARG A 119 3.63 -5.74 -1.66
CA ARG A 119 4.50 -4.99 -0.75
C ARG A 119 4.24 -3.49 -0.85
N ILE A 120 4.38 -2.80 0.28
CA ILE A 120 4.23 -1.36 0.39
C ILE A 120 5.50 -0.80 1.01
N ALA A 121 6.40 -0.26 0.19
CA ALA A 121 7.70 0.21 0.64
C ALA A 121 7.72 1.70 0.95
N LEU A 122 8.40 2.11 2.01
CA LEU A 122 8.63 3.53 2.31
C LEU A 122 9.57 4.13 1.26
N ALA A 123 9.12 5.10 0.48
CA ALA A 123 9.82 5.58 -0.71
C ALA A 123 11.24 6.09 -0.37
N ALA A 124 11.36 6.89 0.69
CA ALA A 124 12.62 7.51 1.10
C ALA A 124 13.54 6.63 1.95
N SER A 125 13.11 5.40 2.30
CA SER A 125 14.00 4.47 3.01
C SER A 125 15.23 4.16 2.15
N SER A 126 16.41 4.44 2.71
CA SER A 126 17.74 4.28 2.11
C SER A 126 18.52 3.19 2.84
N GLY A 127 19.33 2.40 2.13
CA GLY A 127 19.98 1.22 2.70
C GLY A 127 19.00 0.04 2.73
N THR A 128 18.69 -0.50 3.91
CA THR A 128 17.63 -1.50 4.06
C THR A 128 16.28 -0.89 3.70
N LYS A 129 15.69 -1.35 2.59
CA LYS A 129 14.36 -0.89 2.18
C LYS A 129 13.33 -1.37 3.20
N LEU A 130 12.52 -0.47 3.75
CA LEU A 130 11.50 -0.80 4.74
C LEU A 130 10.12 -0.91 4.07
N CYS A 131 9.39 -1.96 4.43
CA CYS A 131 8.04 -2.27 3.95
C CYS A 131 7.07 -2.35 5.12
N VAL A 132 5.80 -2.06 4.86
CA VAL A 132 4.71 -2.32 5.81
C VAL A 132 4.68 -3.80 6.16
N ASP A 133 4.67 -4.12 7.44
CA ASP A 133 4.83 -5.48 7.97
C ASP A 133 3.78 -5.82 9.03
N LEU A 134 3.28 -7.05 8.96
CA LEU A 134 2.48 -7.65 10.02
C LEU A 134 3.44 -8.24 11.06
N GLN A 135 3.55 -7.56 12.21
CA GLN A 135 4.55 -7.93 13.20
C GLN A 135 4.41 -9.40 13.62
N TYR A 136 5.53 -10.12 13.59
CA TYR A 136 5.61 -11.55 13.89
C TYR A 136 4.73 -12.45 13.00
N ILE A 137 4.30 -11.96 11.82
CA ILE A 137 3.47 -12.69 10.85
C ILE A 137 2.18 -13.23 11.50
N LYS A 138 1.63 -12.47 12.45
CA LYS A 138 0.51 -12.93 13.29
C LYS A 138 -0.80 -12.23 12.92
N ALA A 139 -1.61 -12.88 12.09
CA ALA A 139 -2.94 -12.38 11.69
C ALA A 139 -3.98 -12.69 12.78
N VAL A 140 -3.97 -11.89 13.85
CA VAL A 140 -4.96 -11.93 14.93
C VAL A 140 -5.46 -10.53 15.24
N GLN A 141 -6.67 -10.42 15.78
CA GLN A 141 -7.30 -9.14 16.08
C GLN A 141 -6.37 -8.23 16.90
N ASN A 142 -6.19 -6.99 16.42
CA ASN A 142 -5.37 -5.94 17.02
C ASN A 142 -3.85 -6.21 17.04
N ASN A 143 -3.35 -7.19 16.29
CA ASN A 143 -1.90 -7.36 16.15
C ASN A 143 -1.29 -6.13 15.44
N PRO A 144 -0.13 -5.60 15.89
CA PRO A 144 0.44 -4.40 15.33
C PRO A 144 0.87 -4.56 13.87
N VAL A 145 0.76 -3.45 13.14
CA VAL A 145 1.37 -3.27 11.82
C VAL A 145 2.52 -2.28 11.97
N GLY A 146 3.69 -2.68 11.50
CA GLY A 146 4.92 -1.91 11.61
C GLY A 146 5.66 -1.85 10.28
N MET A 147 6.97 -1.67 10.38
CA MET A 147 7.90 -1.75 9.26
C MET A 147 8.88 -2.91 9.46
N TYR A 148 9.27 -3.54 8.36
CA TYR A 148 10.34 -4.52 8.34
C TYR A 148 11.07 -4.47 7.00
N ASN A 149 12.29 -5.01 6.95
CA ASN A 149 13.06 -5.14 5.71
C ASN A 149 12.21 -5.76 4.59
N CYS A 150 12.07 -5.07 3.45
CA CYS A 150 11.34 -5.52 2.27
C CYS A 150 11.87 -6.82 1.65
N ALA A 151 13.09 -7.24 2.01
CA ALA A 151 13.64 -8.54 1.66
C ALA A 151 12.95 -9.69 2.43
N GLY A 152 12.22 -9.41 3.51
CA GLY A 152 11.53 -10.42 4.31
C GLY A 152 12.45 -11.31 5.14
N LEU A 153 11.84 -12.09 6.02
CA LEU A 153 12.56 -13.04 6.86
C LEU A 153 13.22 -14.11 5.97
N GLY A 154 14.54 -14.27 6.09
CA GLY A 154 15.30 -15.20 5.26
C GLY A 154 15.44 -14.76 3.79
N ASN A 155 15.24 -13.47 3.48
CA ASN A 155 15.38 -12.90 2.14
C ASN A 155 14.40 -13.47 1.09
N ILE A 156 13.21 -13.91 1.53
CA ILE A 156 12.19 -14.49 0.65
C ILE A 156 11.29 -13.46 -0.06
N GLY A 157 11.44 -12.19 0.31
CA GLY A 157 10.84 -11.01 -0.32
C GLY A 157 9.32 -11.13 -0.43
N ALA A 158 8.84 -11.09 -1.67
CA ALA A 158 7.42 -11.23 -2.02
C ALA A 158 6.77 -12.55 -1.57
N LYS A 159 7.52 -13.54 -1.06
CA LYS A 159 6.93 -14.75 -0.46
C LYS A 159 6.67 -14.61 1.04
N ASP A 160 7.17 -13.55 1.68
CA ASP A 160 6.94 -13.28 3.09
C ASP A 160 5.51 -12.80 3.32
N LYS A 161 4.69 -13.63 3.97
CA LYS A 161 3.28 -13.31 4.21
C LYS A 161 3.07 -12.14 5.18
N GLY A 162 4.10 -11.74 5.94
CA GLY A 162 4.06 -10.56 6.82
C GLY A 162 4.13 -9.24 6.04
N LEU A 163 4.81 -9.24 4.89
CA LEU A 163 5.09 -8.04 4.10
C LEU A 163 4.11 -7.78 2.96
N ASN A 164 3.33 -8.78 2.57
CA ASN A 164 2.45 -8.69 1.42
C ASN A 164 1.02 -8.35 1.83
N TRP A 165 0.53 -7.26 1.25
CA TRP A 165 -0.78 -6.70 1.50
C TRP A 165 -1.57 -6.58 0.20
N PRO A 166 -2.18 -7.67 -0.30
CA PRO A 166 -3.09 -7.59 -1.43
C PRO A 166 -4.08 -6.43 -1.33
N MET A 167 -4.09 -5.58 -2.35
CA MET A 167 -4.95 -4.39 -2.45
C MET A 167 -6.25 -4.77 -3.14
N VAL A 168 -7.27 -5.13 -2.35
CA VAL A 168 -8.57 -5.56 -2.85
C VAL A 168 -9.48 -4.34 -3.04
N ASP A 169 -9.98 -4.11 -4.25
CA ASP A 169 -10.86 -2.97 -4.52
C ASP A 169 -12.14 -3.01 -3.70
N PHE A 170 -12.45 -1.87 -3.08
CA PHE A 170 -13.76 -1.65 -2.49
C PHE A 170 -14.76 -1.35 -3.60
N LYS A 171 -15.68 -2.26 -3.84
CA LYS A 171 -16.82 -2.04 -4.73
C LYS A 171 -17.98 -1.53 -3.90
N THR A 172 -18.34 -0.26 -4.06
CA THR A 172 -19.65 0.21 -3.60
C THR A 172 -20.69 -0.56 -4.40
N ILE A 173 -21.60 -1.29 -3.75
CA ILE A 173 -22.78 -1.81 -4.43
C ILE A 173 -23.56 -0.57 -4.88
N GLN A 174 -23.45 -0.22 -6.16
CA GLN A 174 -24.35 0.72 -6.79
C GLN A 174 -25.70 0.00 -6.85
N SER A 175 -26.69 0.49 -6.11
CA SER A 175 -28.07 0.09 -6.35
C SER A 175 -28.45 0.61 -7.74
N GLU A 176 -28.58 -0.30 -8.70
CA GLU A 176 -29.29 -0.05 -9.96
C GLU A 176 -30.79 0.15 -9.70
#